data_AF-A0A5A7R6P6-F1
#
_entry.id   AF-A0A5A7R6P6-F1
#
_cell.length_a   1.000
_cell.length_b   1.000
_cell.length_c   1.000
_cell.angle_alpha   90.00
_cell.angle_beta   90.00
_cell.angle_gamma   90.00
#
_symmetry.space_group_name_H-M   'P 1'
#
loop_
_entity.id
_entity.type
_entity.pdbx_description
1 polymer ?
#
loop_
_entity_poly.entity_id
_entity_poly.type
_entity_poly.pdbx_seq_one_letter_code
_entity_poly.pdbx_strand_id
1 'polypeptide(L)'
;MVPFGNHQENSKLSAQKLSPLHTNNPHDSNSDIDQDSCPSDCESSISGPENEQPQLHGPQNDFVTIHKGEMIYETIAKKLVTSLSSRGLDPRVESIYRNRFSSINGRARVESFGVYSRAVQTKCGGNANLTYAWFGASKNEIDMIIDYGFGLPRSGLTHGRGVYLYSINHPIESVQSALPDENGLRHILLCRVILGKTELISPGSQQNNPSSEEFDSGVDNIETPQKYIVWTSRMNTHILPEFLVSFRALPSNSRGSRPNSNRMPFPTLINVLTKYLPCDAVELIRIHHSDFRKQKITRSELVRRVRHIAGDKLLIKIMKSCKRKKSKVCLNSDMKLI
;
A
#
# COMPACT_ATOMS: atom_id res chain seq x y z
N MET A 1 45.59 45.26 34.96
CA MET A 1 46.70 45.51 34.02
C MET A 1 46.83 44.30 33.10
N VAL A 2 46.78 44.56 31.79
CA VAL A 2 47.28 43.70 30.68
C VAL A 2 48.77 44.13 30.46
N PRO A 3 49.61 43.55 29.57
CA PRO A 3 49.43 42.40 28.66
C PRO A 3 50.59 41.37 28.78
N PHE A 4 51.01 40.49 27.84
CA PHE A 4 50.64 40.05 26.46
C PHE A 4 51.03 38.53 26.36
N GLY A 5 50.77 37.76 25.30
CA GLY A 5 50.09 38.02 24.02
C GLY A 5 49.85 36.72 23.21
N ASN A 6 49.21 36.85 22.05
CA ASN A 6 48.59 35.75 21.28
C ASN A 6 49.56 35.07 20.30
N HIS A 7 49.21 33.88 19.76
CA HIS A 7 48.73 33.82 18.35
C HIS A 7 48.07 32.52 17.86
N GLN A 8 47.22 32.75 16.86
CA GLN A 8 46.41 31.88 16.00
C GLN A 8 46.83 32.15 14.52
N GLU A 9 46.70 31.26 13.52
CA GLU A 9 46.00 29.96 13.45
C GLU A 9 46.38 29.11 12.20
N ASN A 10 45.84 27.88 12.11
CA ASN A 10 45.33 27.20 10.90
C ASN A 10 46.24 26.72 9.72
N SER A 11 46.27 25.38 9.55
CA SER A 11 45.77 24.63 8.35
C SER A 11 46.73 23.98 7.30
N LYS A 12 46.19 22.87 6.76
CA LYS A 12 46.39 22.19 5.45
C LYS A 12 47.37 20.99 5.28
N LEU A 13 46.82 19.95 4.64
CA LEU A 13 47.44 18.78 3.99
C LEU A 13 48.41 19.25 2.86
N SER A 14 49.39 18.49 2.36
CA SER A 14 49.28 17.14 1.80
C SER A 14 50.62 16.58 1.25
N ALA A 15 50.59 15.31 0.85
CA ALA A 15 51.46 14.63 -0.13
C ALA A 15 52.96 14.42 0.16
N GLN A 16 53.32 13.17 0.47
CA GLN A 16 54.67 12.64 0.23
C GLN A 16 54.86 12.26 -1.26
N LYS A 17 56.08 12.46 -1.77
CA LYS A 17 56.46 12.28 -3.17
C LYS A 17 57.45 11.12 -3.30
N LEU A 18 57.08 10.07 -4.04
CA LEU A 18 57.99 9.01 -4.47
C LEU A 18 58.61 9.38 -5.83
N SER A 19 59.88 9.02 -6.05
CA SER A 19 60.62 9.26 -7.28
C SER A 19 61.02 7.94 -7.98
N PRO A 20 61.14 7.91 -9.31
CA PRO A 20 61.21 6.67 -10.09
C PRO A 20 62.65 6.22 -10.41
N LEU A 21 62.76 4.96 -10.86
CA LEU A 21 63.92 4.44 -11.60
C LEU A 21 63.44 3.82 -12.91
N HIS A 22 64.26 3.94 -13.96
CA HIS A 22 63.92 3.66 -15.36
C HIS A 22 65.05 2.85 -16.03
N THR A 23 64.80 2.36 -17.25
CA THR A 23 65.75 1.70 -18.18
C THR A 23 66.00 0.19 -17.90
N ASN A 24 66.16 -0.71 -18.90
CA ASN A 24 66.48 -0.56 -20.33
C ASN A 24 65.63 -1.46 -21.26
N ASN A 25 65.65 -1.14 -22.57
CA ASN A 25 65.26 -1.97 -23.74
C ASN A 25 66.56 -2.36 -24.49
N PRO A 26 66.63 -3.41 -25.36
CA PRO A 26 66.24 -3.23 -26.77
C PRO A 26 65.86 -4.49 -27.64
N HIS A 27 65.10 -4.22 -28.72
CA HIS A 27 65.09 -4.78 -30.10
C HIS A 27 65.19 -6.29 -30.48
N ASP A 28 64.24 -6.65 -31.38
CA ASP A 28 64.36 -7.37 -32.68
C ASP A 28 64.08 -8.89 -32.88
N SER A 29 63.29 -9.11 -33.96
CA SER A 29 63.22 -10.27 -34.89
C SER A 29 62.32 -11.50 -34.65
N ASN A 30 61.18 -11.49 -35.35
CA ASN A 30 60.58 -12.51 -36.25
C ASN A 30 60.40 -14.03 -35.93
N SER A 31 59.29 -14.51 -36.52
CA SER A 31 58.91 -15.85 -37.07
C SER A 31 58.28 -16.95 -36.19
N ASP A 32 57.40 -17.69 -36.89
CA ASP A 32 56.76 -18.99 -36.60
C ASP A 32 55.69 -18.99 -35.49
N ILE A 33 54.38 -19.03 -35.79
CA ILE A 33 53.57 -20.09 -36.43
C ILE A 33 53.51 -21.38 -35.60
N ASP A 34 52.48 -21.45 -34.76
CA ASP A 34 51.60 -22.61 -34.49
C ASP A 34 50.28 -21.98 -33.99
N GLN A 35 49.17 -21.99 -34.74
CA GLN A 35 48.27 -23.13 -34.93
C GLN A 35 48.03 -23.94 -33.65
N ASP A 36 47.09 -23.44 -32.83
CA ASP A 36 46.11 -24.33 -32.22
C ASP A 36 44.69 -23.83 -32.54
N SER A 37 43.77 -24.76 -32.78
CA SER A 37 42.58 -24.50 -33.60
C SER A 37 41.34 -24.04 -32.82
N CYS A 38 40.66 -23.06 -33.42
CA CYS A 38 39.21 -22.97 -33.69
C CYS A 38 38.25 -24.13 -33.26
N PRO A 39 36.91 -23.89 -33.18
CA PRO A 39 36.18 -22.61 -33.23
C PRO A 39 34.94 -22.50 -32.28
N SER A 40 34.23 -21.38 -32.41
CA SER A 40 32.79 -21.25 -32.11
C SER A 40 31.94 -22.02 -33.14
N ASP A 41 30.62 -22.05 -32.92
CA ASP A 41 29.54 -22.44 -33.87
C ASP A 41 29.28 -23.97 -33.95
N CYS A 42 28.05 -24.49 -34.13
CA CYS A 42 26.68 -23.95 -34.05
C CYS A 42 25.67 -25.13 -34.06
N GLU A 43 24.37 -24.83 -34.00
CA GLU A 43 23.21 -25.70 -34.40
C GLU A 43 22.91 -26.95 -33.54
N SER A 44 21.78 -26.99 -32.81
CA SER A 44 20.39 -27.31 -33.24
C SER A 44 20.02 -28.78 -32.97
N SER A 45 18.84 -29.08 -32.43
CA SER A 45 17.69 -29.45 -33.27
C SER A 45 16.35 -29.31 -32.53
N ILE A 46 15.28 -29.04 -33.29
CA ILE A 46 13.89 -28.95 -32.80
C ILE A 46 13.06 -30.03 -33.52
N SER A 47 12.35 -30.86 -32.77
CA SER A 47 11.14 -31.62 -33.16
C SER A 47 10.70 -32.44 -31.93
N GLY A 48 9.50 -32.33 -31.34
CA GLY A 48 8.22 -31.77 -31.79
C GLY A 48 7.27 -32.90 -32.22
N PRO A 49 5.92 -32.78 -32.10
CA PRO A 49 5.13 -31.76 -31.42
C PRO A 49 4.30 -32.33 -30.24
N GLU A 50 3.87 -31.48 -29.31
CA GLU A 50 2.50 -31.61 -28.78
C GLU A 50 1.92 -30.26 -28.37
N ASN A 51 0.61 -30.12 -28.54
CA ASN A 51 -0.03 -28.84 -28.80
C ASN A 51 -0.63 -28.20 -27.53
N GLU A 52 0.23 -27.75 -26.63
CA GLU A 52 -0.19 -26.84 -25.56
C GLU A 52 0.21 -25.40 -25.92
N GLN A 53 -0.79 -24.64 -26.40
CA GLN A 53 -0.74 -23.19 -26.38
C GLN A 53 -0.35 -22.75 -24.96
N PRO A 54 0.47 -21.68 -24.78
CA PRO A 54 0.59 -21.01 -23.51
C PRO A 54 -0.75 -20.34 -23.17
N GLN A 55 -1.68 -21.14 -22.65
CA GLN A 55 -2.90 -20.66 -22.03
C GLN A 55 -2.46 -19.73 -20.91
N LEU A 56 -2.71 -18.44 -21.10
CA LEU A 56 -2.50 -17.40 -20.09
C LEU A 56 -3.54 -17.58 -18.98
N HIS A 57 -3.43 -18.68 -18.24
CA HIS A 57 -4.34 -19.05 -17.17
C HIS A 57 -4.21 -18.01 -16.05
N GLY A 58 -5.37 -17.48 -15.63
CA GLY A 58 -5.44 -16.35 -14.70
C GLY A 58 -4.87 -16.63 -13.31
N PRO A 59 -4.76 -15.58 -12.47
CA PRO A 59 -3.96 -15.54 -11.24
C PRO A 59 -4.46 -16.39 -10.06
N GLN A 60 -5.26 -17.44 -10.31
CA GLN A 60 -5.77 -18.35 -9.28
C GLN A 60 -4.87 -19.60 -9.06
N ASN A 61 -3.97 -19.95 -9.98
CA ASN A 61 -3.19 -21.19 -9.87
C ASN A 61 -2.07 -21.18 -8.81
N ASP A 62 -1.52 -20.03 -8.42
CA ASP A 62 -0.44 -19.95 -7.40
C ASP A 62 -0.98 -19.88 -5.95
N PHE A 63 -2.29 -19.99 -5.75
CA PHE A 63 -2.95 -19.90 -4.44
C PHE A 63 -3.61 -21.22 -4.02
N VAL A 64 -3.43 -21.59 -2.75
CA VAL A 64 -4.14 -22.70 -2.10
C VAL A 64 -5.17 -22.15 -1.14
N THR A 65 -6.42 -22.55 -1.29
CA THR A 65 -7.47 -22.31 -0.30
C THR A 65 -7.08 -22.99 1.02
N ILE A 66 -7.01 -22.21 2.10
CA ILE A 66 -6.89 -22.75 3.45
C ILE A 66 -8.28 -23.14 3.92
N HIS A 67 -8.46 -24.37 4.40
CA HIS A 67 -9.75 -24.87 4.84
C HIS A 67 -10.17 -24.23 6.17
N LYS A 68 -11.46 -23.92 6.28
CA LYS A 68 -12.06 -23.45 7.53
C LYS A 68 -11.94 -24.55 8.60
N GLY A 69 -11.57 -24.18 9.82
CA GLY A 69 -11.16 -25.10 10.88
C GLY A 69 -9.66 -25.36 10.97
N GLU A 70 -8.86 -25.04 9.95
CA GLU A 70 -7.39 -25.02 10.12
C GLU A 70 -6.99 -23.89 11.08
N MET A 71 -6.05 -24.17 12.00
CA MET A 71 -5.60 -23.20 13.01
C MET A 71 -5.15 -21.86 12.40
N ILE A 72 -4.51 -21.89 11.22
CA ILE A 72 -4.04 -20.71 10.52
C ILE A 72 -5.18 -19.90 9.89
N TYR A 73 -6.21 -20.56 9.34
CA TYR A 73 -7.45 -19.91 8.90
C TYR A 73 -8.10 -19.18 10.07
N GLU A 74 -8.35 -19.90 11.17
CA GLU A 74 -9.05 -19.36 12.34
C GLU A 74 -8.25 -18.22 13.00
N THR A 75 -6.92 -18.30 13.04
CA THR A 75 -6.06 -17.23 13.57
C THR A 75 -6.15 -15.96 12.74
N ILE A 76 -5.98 -16.06 11.41
CA ILE A 76 -6.04 -14.91 10.50
C ILE A 76 -7.46 -14.31 10.49
N ALA A 77 -8.48 -15.15 10.38
CA ALA A 77 -9.89 -14.72 10.38
C ALA A 77 -10.28 -14.06 11.70
N LYS A 78 -10.01 -14.70 12.86
CA LYS A 78 -10.29 -14.14 14.18
C LYS A 78 -9.57 -12.81 14.39
N LYS A 79 -8.33 -12.66 13.93
CA LYS A 79 -7.58 -11.41 14.07
C LYS A 79 -8.24 -10.27 13.30
N LEU A 80 -8.53 -10.48 12.02
CA LEU A 80 -9.18 -9.49 11.17
C LEU A 80 -10.58 -9.13 11.69
N VAL A 81 -11.38 -10.15 12.02
CA VAL A 81 -12.74 -9.98 12.55
C VAL A 81 -12.72 -9.17 13.85
N THR A 82 -11.93 -9.59 14.84
CA THR A 82 -11.87 -8.91 16.15
C THR A 82 -11.45 -7.44 16.01
N SER A 83 -10.40 -7.16 15.23
CA SER A 83 -9.92 -5.79 15.02
C SER A 83 -10.95 -4.91 14.32
N LEU A 84 -11.65 -5.40 13.29
CA LEU A 84 -12.65 -4.61 12.57
C LEU A 84 -13.97 -4.46 13.35
N SER A 85 -14.42 -5.48 14.07
CA SER A 85 -15.60 -5.40 14.95
C SER A 85 -15.38 -4.42 16.11
N SER A 86 -14.15 -4.31 16.65
CA SER A 86 -13.81 -3.27 17.64
C SER A 86 -14.00 -1.84 17.11
N ARG A 87 -14.02 -1.66 15.79
CA ARG A 87 -14.23 -0.38 15.09
C ARG A 87 -15.65 -0.23 14.52
N GLY A 88 -16.60 -1.08 14.93
CA GLY A 88 -18.00 -0.99 14.51
C GLY A 88 -18.29 -1.47 13.09
N LEU A 89 -17.47 -2.37 12.54
CA LEU A 89 -17.75 -3.09 11.31
C LEU A 89 -18.30 -4.49 11.59
N ASP A 90 -19.03 -5.05 10.63
CA ASP A 90 -19.44 -6.45 10.59
C ASP A 90 -18.66 -7.17 9.47
N PRO A 91 -17.45 -7.67 9.79
CA PRO A 91 -16.58 -8.37 8.85
C PRO A 91 -16.98 -9.85 8.72
N ARG A 92 -17.23 -10.30 7.50
CA ARG A 92 -17.39 -11.70 7.15
C ARG A 92 -16.26 -12.12 6.21
N VAL A 93 -15.34 -12.94 6.70
CA VAL A 93 -14.32 -13.60 5.86
C VAL A 93 -15.00 -14.69 5.03
N GLU A 94 -14.83 -14.64 3.72
CA GLU A 94 -15.38 -15.63 2.78
C GLU A 94 -14.33 -16.69 2.42
N SER A 95 -13.07 -16.28 2.26
CA SER A 95 -11.96 -17.19 1.96
C SER A 95 -10.60 -16.62 2.38
N ILE A 96 -9.67 -17.53 2.71
CA ILE A 96 -8.26 -17.24 2.93
C ILE A 96 -7.46 -18.18 2.04
N TYR A 97 -6.52 -17.62 1.29
CA TYR A 97 -5.60 -18.37 0.44
C TYR A 97 -4.17 -18.17 0.90
N ARG A 98 -3.34 -19.19 0.74
CA ARG A 98 -1.88 -19.13 0.91
C ARG A 98 -1.22 -19.13 -0.47
N ASN A 99 -0.28 -18.21 -0.68
CA ASN A 99 0.56 -18.18 -1.86
C ASN A 99 1.55 -19.36 -1.82
N ARG A 100 1.60 -20.17 -2.88
CA ARG A 100 2.56 -21.28 -3.05
C ARG A 100 3.92 -20.80 -3.54
N PHE A 101 3.99 -19.64 -4.19
CA PHE A 101 5.18 -19.12 -4.85
C PHE A 101 5.78 -20.13 -5.87
N SER A 102 4.91 -20.88 -6.54
CA SER A 102 5.26 -21.97 -7.46
C SER A 102 5.83 -21.48 -8.80
N SER A 103 5.52 -20.24 -9.21
CA SER A 103 6.17 -19.58 -10.34
C SER A 103 7.67 -19.34 -10.12
N ILE A 104 8.47 -19.23 -11.19
CA ILE A 104 9.91 -18.91 -11.10
C ILE A 104 10.13 -17.60 -10.31
N ASN A 105 9.36 -16.56 -10.66
CA ASN A 105 9.36 -15.27 -9.95
C ASN A 105 8.83 -15.37 -8.52
N GLY A 106 7.93 -16.31 -8.24
CA GLY A 106 7.51 -16.67 -6.88
C GLY A 106 8.68 -17.18 -6.03
N ARG A 107 9.34 -18.25 -6.48
CA ARG A 107 10.48 -18.85 -5.78
C ARG A 107 11.61 -17.85 -5.57
N ALA A 108 11.99 -17.12 -6.62
CA ALA A 108 13.04 -16.10 -6.55
C ALA A 108 12.72 -14.99 -5.53
N ARG A 109 11.45 -14.59 -5.35
CA ARG A 109 11.03 -13.64 -4.31
C ARG A 109 11.14 -14.21 -2.90
N VAL A 110 10.77 -15.48 -2.68
CA VAL A 110 10.92 -16.15 -1.38
C VAL A 110 12.38 -16.29 -1.00
N GLU A 111 13.23 -16.71 -1.94
CA GLU A 111 14.69 -16.84 -1.74
C GLU A 111 15.32 -15.48 -1.46
N SER A 112 15.00 -14.45 -2.26
CA SER A 112 15.47 -13.08 -2.06
C SER A 112 15.06 -12.54 -0.68
N PHE A 113 13.80 -12.69 -0.29
CA PHE A 113 13.31 -12.31 1.03
C PHE A 113 14.09 -13.03 2.14
N GLY A 114 14.40 -14.32 1.96
CA GLY A 114 15.24 -15.08 2.89
C GLY A 114 16.67 -14.54 3.00
N VAL A 115 17.29 -14.13 1.88
CA VAL A 115 18.63 -13.50 1.87
C VAL A 115 18.61 -12.15 2.60
N TYR A 116 17.68 -11.26 2.26
CA TYR A 116 17.58 -9.94 2.91
C TYR A 116 17.20 -10.07 4.38
N SER A 117 16.34 -11.03 4.76
CA SER A 117 16.03 -11.29 6.17
C SER A 117 17.28 -11.66 6.96
N ARG A 118 18.16 -12.53 6.43
CA ARG A 118 19.42 -12.88 7.09
C ARG A 118 20.38 -11.70 7.15
N ALA A 119 20.50 -10.91 6.07
CA ALA A 119 21.36 -9.73 6.05
C ALA A 119 20.95 -8.69 7.11
N VAL A 120 19.66 -8.37 7.21
CA VAL A 120 19.12 -7.47 8.25
C VAL A 120 19.25 -8.11 9.64
N GLN A 121 19.07 -9.42 9.78
CA GLN A 121 19.31 -10.13 11.06
C GLN A 121 20.74 -9.92 11.57
N THR A 122 21.74 -10.10 10.70
CA THR A 122 23.16 -9.88 11.03
C THR A 122 23.43 -8.42 11.38
N LYS A 123 22.90 -7.47 10.59
CA LYS A 123 23.03 -6.02 10.84
C LYS A 123 22.44 -5.61 12.20
N CYS A 124 21.28 -6.13 12.55
CA CYS A 124 20.49 -5.73 13.71
C CYS A 124 20.71 -6.63 14.94
N GLY A 125 21.93 -7.10 15.17
CA GLY A 125 22.31 -7.81 16.40
C GLY A 125 21.62 -9.16 16.62
N GLY A 126 21.27 -9.86 15.53
CA GLY A 126 20.63 -11.18 15.58
C GLY A 126 19.11 -11.18 15.40
N ASN A 127 18.46 -10.03 15.20
CA ASN A 127 17.01 -9.92 15.00
C ASN A 127 16.64 -9.08 13.77
N ALA A 128 16.03 -9.68 12.75
CA ALA A 128 15.57 -8.99 11.54
C ALA A 128 14.31 -8.12 11.74
N ASN A 129 13.68 -8.16 12.93
CA ASN A 129 12.40 -7.54 13.23
C ASN A 129 11.33 -7.94 12.19
N LEU A 130 11.15 -9.26 12.04
CA LEU A 130 10.14 -9.86 11.18
C LEU A 130 8.75 -9.71 11.82
N THR A 131 7.81 -9.17 11.06
CA THR A 131 6.40 -9.07 11.47
C THR A 131 5.45 -9.48 10.35
N TYR A 132 4.18 -9.63 10.68
CA TYR A 132 3.10 -9.63 9.69
C TYR A 132 2.41 -8.27 9.65
N ALA A 133 1.99 -7.84 8.47
CA ALA A 133 1.26 -6.59 8.27
C ALA A 133 0.23 -6.71 7.14
N TRP A 134 -0.87 -5.95 7.27
CA TRP A 134 -1.94 -5.88 6.28
C TRP A 134 -1.60 -4.86 5.19
N PHE A 135 -1.77 -5.27 3.93
CA PHE A 135 -1.78 -4.40 2.77
C PHE A 135 -3.12 -4.54 2.03
N GLY A 136 -3.72 -3.44 1.59
CA GLY A 136 -5.04 -3.43 0.98
C GLY A 136 -5.08 -2.54 -0.25
N ALA A 137 -5.63 -3.06 -1.33
CA ALA A 137 -5.72 -2.38 -2.62
C ALA A 137 -6.91 -2.93 -3.44
N SER A 138 -7.09 -2.45 -4.66
CA SER A 138 -8.04 -3.07 -5.60
C SER A 138 -7.62 -4.51 -5.94
N LYS A 139 -8.59 -5.36 -6.33
CA LYS A 139 -8.29 -6.75 -6.76
C LYS A 139 -7.22 -6.79 -7.86
N ASN A 140 -7.37 -5.96 -8.90
CA ASN A 140 -6.40 -5.87 -10.00
C ASN A 140 -4.99 -5.49 -9.54
N GLU A 141 -4.88 -4.59 -8.55
CA GLU A 141 -3.57 -4.21 -7.99
C GLU A 141 -2.96 -5.34 -7.15
N ILE A 142 -3.79 -6.11 -6.43
CA ILE A 142 -3.34 -7.33 -5.75
C ILE A 142 -2.87 -8.39 -6.75
N ASP A 143 -3.64 -8.66 -7.82
CA ASP A 143 -3.26 -9.61 -8.87
C ASP A 143 -1.90 -9.20 -9.48
N MET A 144 -1.72 -7.92 -9.83
CA MET A 144 -0.43 -7.39 -10.30
C MET A 144 0.72 -7.54 -9.29
N ILE A 145 0.47 -7.37 -7.98
CA ILE A 145 1.48 -7.57 -6.93
C ILE A 145 1.89 -9.04 -6.82
N ILE A 146 0.95 -9.96 -6.99
CA ILE A 146 1.23 -11.39 -6.97
C ILE A 146 2.05 -11.81 -8.20
N ASP A 147 1.72 -11.32 -9.39
CA ASP A 147 2.44 -11.70 -10.62
C ASP A 147 3.82 -11.01 -10.75
N TYR A 148 3.88 -9.70 -10.48
CA TYR A 148 5.04 -8.84 -10.82
C TYR A 148 5.72 -8.18 -9.61
N GLY A 149 5.15 -8.28 -8.41
CA GLY A 149 5.63 -7.58 -7.21
C GLY A 149 5.04 -6.18 -7.03
N PHE A 150 5.43 -5.51 -5.95
CA PHE A 150 5.02 -4.15 -5.66
C PHE A 150 5.55 -3.17 -6.72
N GLY A 151 4.63 -2.45 -7.34
CA GLY A 151 4.94 -1.29 -8.19
C GLY A 151 5.17 -0.01 -7.37
N LEU A 152 5.54 1.07 -8.05
CA LEU A 152 5.71 2.37 -7.41
C LEU A 152 4.39 2.84 -6.76
N PRO A 153 4.41 3.28 -5.49
CA PRO A 153 3.19 3.68 -4.80
C PRO A 153 2.59 4.95 -5.40
N ARG A 154 1.26 4.97 -5.52
CA ARG A 154 0.51 6.11 -6.05
C ARG A 154 0.65 7.34 -5.15
N SER A 155 0.74 8.52 -5.77
CA SER A 155 0.90 9.82 -5.08
C SER A 155 -0.25 10.13 -4.10
N GLY A 156 0.07 10.73 -2.96
CA GLY A 156 -0.89 11.04 -1.89
C GLY A 156 -0.45 10.57 -0.49
N LEU A 157 0.76 10.05 -0.38
CA LEU A 157 1.37 9.52 0.84
C LEU A 157 1.69 10.62 1.87
N THR A 158 1.50 10.30 3.15
CA THR A 158 1.56 11.27 4.26
C THR A 158 2.83 11.19 5.11
N HIS A 159 3.66 10.16 4.94
CA HIS A 159 4.82 9.78 5.78
C HIS A 159 5.93 9.23 4.87
N GLY A 160 6.43 10.02 3.92
CA GLY A 160 7.44 9.58 2.95
C GLY A 160 6.91 8.69 1.82
N ARG A 161 7.78 8.36 0.86
CA ARG A 161 7.50 7.56 -0.34
C ARG A 161 7.92 6.10 -0.13
N GLY A 162 6.94 5.21 -0.04
CA GLY A 162 7.14 3.78 0.18
C GLY A 162 5.82 3.02 0.13
N VAL A 163 5.90 1.70 0.25
CA VAL A 163 4.71 0.84 0.43
C VAL A 163 4.28 0.92 1.90
N TYR A 164 3.00 1.22 2.12
CA TYR A 164 2.43 1.37 3.46
C TYR A 164 1.72 0.08 3.85
N LEU A 165 2.18 -0.54 4.93
CA LEU A 165 1.54 -1.72 5.52
C LEU A 165 1.08 -1.38 6.93
N TYR A 166 0.01 -2.02 7.38
CA TYR A 166 -0.64 -1.70 8.64
C TYR A 166 -0.50 -2.85 9.63
N SER A 167 -0.24 -2.51 10.90
CA SER A 167 -0.11 -3.47 11.99
C SER A 167 -1.30 -4.43 12.02
N ILE A 168 -1.07 -5.70 12.37
CA ILE A 168 -2.15 -6.70 12.50
C ILE A 168 -3.24 -6.29 13.51
N ASN A 169 -2.93 -5.35 14.41
CA ASN A 169 -3.87 -4.78 15.36
C ASN A 169 -4.73 -3.64 14.77
N HIS A 170 -4.24 -2.98 13.71
CA HIS A 170 -4.77 -1.74 13.13
C HIS A 170 -5.08 -1.89 11.62
N PRO A 171 -5.94 -2.84 11.19
CA PRO A 171 -6.22 -3.08 9.76
C PRO A 171 -7.08 -2.00 9.08
N ILE A 172 -7.58 -0.99 9.78
CA ILE A 172 -8.73 -0.20 9.31
C ILE A 172 -8.42 0.65 8.07
N GLU A 173 -7.22 1.23 7.97
CA GLU A 173 -6.74 1.95 6.78
C GLU A 173 -6.48 0.99 5.61
N SER A 174 -5.92 -0.19 5.85
CA SER A 174 -5.75 -1.24 4.83
C SER A 174 -7.11 -1.64 4.23
N VAL A 175 -8.12 -1.86 5.08
CA VAL A 175 -9.49 -2.17 4.64
C VAL A 175 -10.18 -1.01 3.91
N GLN A 176 -9.81 0.24 4.20
CA GLN A 176 -10.29 1.41 3.44
C GLN A 176 -9.71 1.44 2.02
N SER A 177 -8.43 1.11 1.86
CA SER A 177 -7.75 1.01 0.57
C SER A 177 -8.17 -0.22 -0.24
N ALA A 178 -8.62 -1.29 0.42
CA ALA A 178 -9.16 -2.50 -0.20
C ALA A 178 -10.52 -2.25 -0.88
N LEU A 179 -10.50 -1.71 -2.10
CA LEU A 179 -11.71 -1.41 -2.88
C LEU A 179 -12.53 -2.69 -3.14
N PRO A 180 -13.86 -2.65 -2.99
CA PRO A 180 -14.70 -3.81 -3.29
C PRO A 180 -14.74 -4.09 -4.79
N ASP A 181 -14.76 -5.38 -5.15
CA ASP A 181 -14.99 -5.86 -6.51
C ASP A 181 -16.47 -5.72 -6.94
N GLU A 182 -16.78 -6.19 -8.14
CA GLU A 182 -18.14 -6.20 -8.71
C GLU A 182 -19.15 -6.98 -7.85
N ASN A 183 -18.68 -7.99 -7.12
CA ASN A 183 -19.48 -8.80 -6.20
C ASN A 183 -19.61 -8.18 -4.80
N GLY A 184 -18.96 -7.03 -4.54
CA GLY A 184 -18.91 -6.38 -3.23
C GLY A 184 -17.95 -7.04 -2.23
N LEU A 185 -17.01 -7.86 -2.70
CA LEU A 185 -15.96 -8.54 -1.95
C LEU A 185 -14.71 -7.67 -1.90
N ARG A 186 -14.06 -7.59 -0.74
CA ARG A 186 -12.78 -6.88 -0.56
C ARG A 186 -11.65 -7.88 -0.40
N HIS A 187 -10.48 -7.48 -0.86
CA HIS A 187 -9.28 -8.31 -0.83
C HIS A 187 -8.16 -7.55 -0.09
N ILE A 188 -7.50 -8.21 0.85
CA ILE A 188 -6.28 -7.72 1.50
C ILE A 188 -5.22 -8.81 1.52
N LEU A 189 -3.96 -8.38 1.44
CA LEU A 189 -2.79 -9.23 1.63
C LEU A 189 -2.34 -9.18 3.09
N LEU A 190 -2.00 -10.34 3.65
CA LEU A 190 -1.21 -10.43 4.88
C LEU A 190 0.23 -10.77 4.46
N CYS A 191 1.10 -9.78 4.58
CA CYS A 191 2.50 -9.88 4.16
C CYS A 191 3.40 -10.18 5.36
N ARG A 192 4.45 -10.99 5.16
CA ARG A 192 5.64 -10.93 6.03
C ARG A 192 6.43 -9.68 5.66
N VAL A 193 6.96 -8.99 6.65
CA VAL A 193 7.72 -7.75 6.48
C VAL A 193 9.01 -7.81 7.31
N ILE A 194 10.14 -7.48 6.69
CA ILE A 194 11.41 -7.24 7.36
C ILE A 194 11.45 -5.75 7.73
N LEU A 195 11.30 -5.42 9.01
CA LEU A 195 11.36 -4.02 9.45
C LEU A 195 12.78 -3.56 9.80
N GLY A 196 13.67 -4.47 10.21
CA GLY A 196 14.98 -4.13 10.74
C GLY A 196 14.92 -3.10 11.86
N LYS A 197 15.86 -2.14 11.86
CA LYS A 197 15.81 -0.99 12.77
C LYS A 197 14.89 0.10 12.21
N THR A 198 13.85 0.44 12.97
CA THR A 198 12.82 1.39 12.54
C THR A 198 13.12 2.83 12.95
N GLU A 199 12.82 3.79 12.08
CA GLU A 199 12.85 5.24 12.35
C GLU A 199 11.45 5.85 12.44
N LEU A 200 11.29 6.90 13.23
CA LEU A 200 10.03 7.65 13.31
C LEU A 200 9.92 8.59 12.10
N ILE A 201 8.88 8.40 11.29
CA ILE A 201 8.59 9.28 10.16
C ILE A 201 7.47 10.25 10.55
N SER A 202 7.75 11.55 10.45
CA SER A 202 6.77 12.60 10.73
C SER A 202 5.72 12.72 9.60
N PRO A 203 4.46 13.06 9.93
CA PRO A 203 3.47 13.49 8.95
C PRO A 203 3.99 14.64 8.08
N GLY A 204 3.77 14.57 6.78
CA GLY A 204 4.27 15.51 5.76
C GLY A 204 5.65 15.18 5.18
N SER A 205 6.40 14.22 5.75
CA SER A 205 7.73 13.85 5.28
C SER A 205 7.74 13.46 3.79
N GLN A 206 8.79 13.88 3.08
CA GLN A 206 9.03 13.56 1.66
C GLN A 206 10.13 12.50 1.47
N GLN A 207 10.66 11.96 2.57
CA GLN A 207 11.71 10.94 2.60
C GLN A 207 11.34 9.71 1.76
N ASN A 208 12.29 9.19 0.97
CA ASN A 208 12.08 8.08 0.03
C ASN A 208 12.99 6.87 0.28
N ASN A 209 13.91 6.98 1.24
CA ASN A 209 14.92 6.01 1.66
C ASN A 209 15.14 6.19 3.17
N PRO A 210 15.89 5.30 3.85
CA PRO A 210 16.25 5.53 5.24
C PRO A 210 16.97 6.87 5.46
N SER A 211 16.80 7.51 6.63
CA SER A 211 17.49 8.77 6.95
C SER A 211 19.01 8.60 7.18
N SER A 212 19.43 7.40 7.53
CA SER A 212 20.84 6.97 7.59
C SER A 212 20.94 5.45 7.36
N GLU A 213 22.15 4.94 7.14
CA GLU A 213 22.40 3.49 6.96
C GLU A 213 22.02 2.65 8.20
N GLU A 214 21.89 3.27 9.37
CA GLU A 214 21.45 2.64 10.61
C GLU A 214 20.02 2.09 10.50
N PHE A 215 19.14 2.76 9.75
CA PHE A 215 17.73 2.44 9.64
C PHE A 215 17.38 1.57 8.42
N ASP A 216 16.23 0.90 8.49
CA ASP A 216 15.77 -0.05 7.48
C ASP A 216 14.35 0.22 6.99
N SER A 217 13.46 0.67 7.88
CA SER A 217 12.06 1.02 7.56
C SER A 217 11.52 2.13 8.46
N GLY A 218 10.45 2.80 8.03
CA GLY A 218 9.79 3.85 8.80
C GLY A 218 8.59 3.34 9.62
N VAL A 219 8.28 4.02 10.72
CA VAL A 219 7.05 3.85 11.51
C VAL A 219 6.39 5.19 11.81
N ASP A 220 5.08 5.19 12.07
CA ASP A 220 4.34 6.37 12.50
C ASP A 220 4.37 6.62 14.02
N ASN A 221 4.72 5.61 14.82
CA ASN A 221 4.98 5.71 16.24
C ASN A 221 5.99 4.62 16.65
N ILE A 222 6.96 4.94 17.52
CA ILE A 222 8.01 3.98 17.94
C ILE A 222 7.49 2.95 18.94
N GLU A 223 6.66 3.36 19.90
CA GLU A 223 6.18 2.50 21.00
C GLU A 223 5.00 1.63 20.58
N THR A 224 4.10 2.18 19.76
CA THR A 224 2.87 1.54 19.29
C THR A 224 2.66 1.69 17.77
N PRO A 225 3.57 1.14 16.93
CA PRO A 225 3.45 1.28 15.47
C PRO A 225 2.09 0.81 14.94
N GLN A 226 1.40 1.69 14.21
CA GLN A 226 0.16 1.34 13.50
C GLN A 226 0.43 1.17 12.00
N LYS A 227 1.40 1.91 11.47
CA LYS A 227 1.79 1.95 10.06
C LYS A 227 3.30 1.72 9.92
N TYR A 228 3.65 0.84 9.00
CA TYR A 228 5.01 0.59 8.54
C TYR A 228 5.20 1.19 7.15
N ILE A 229 6.34 1.85 6.93
CA ILE A 229 6.74 2.40 5.64
C ILE A 229 7.96 1.62 5.16
N VAL A 230 7.78 0.78 4.14
CA VAL A 230 8.89 0.11 3.46
C VAL A 230 9.27 0.94 2.24
N TRP A 231 10.52 1.39 2.20
CA TRP A 231 11.05 2.25 1.14
C TRP A 231 10.93 1.60 -0.26
N THR A 232 10.76 2.43 -1.30
CA THR A 232 10.58 1.91 -2.68
C THR A 232 11.77 1.11 -3.18
N SER A 233 12.98 1.41 -2.69
CA SER A 233 14.21 0.65 -2.93
C SER A 233 14.24 -0.74 -2.30
N ARG A 234 13.32 -1.04 -1.36
CA ARG A 234 13.28 -2.28 -0.56
C ARG A 234 11.97 -3.06 -0.68
N MET A 235 10.92 -2.49 -1.29
CA MET A 235 9.56 -3.06 -1.29
C MET A 235 9.45 -4.50 -1.84
N ASN A 236 10.25 -4.86 -2.85
CA ASN A 236 10.21 -6.21 -3.47
C ASN A 236 11.17 -7.22 -2.81
N THR A 237 11.93 -6.80 -1.80
CA THR A 237 12.86 -7.67 -1.06
C THR A 237 12.52 -7.76 0.43
N HIS A 238 11.84 -6.76 0.98
CA HIS A 238 11.46 -6.67 2.40
C HIS A 238 9.99 -6.94 2.67
N ILE A 239 9.18 -7.21 1.63
CA ILE A 239 7.76 -7.57 1.75
C ILE A 239 7.50 -8.87 0.99
N LEU A 240 6.88 -9.86 1.64
CA LEU A 240 6.47 -11.12 1.03
C LEU A 240 4.96 -11.34 1.23
N PRO A 241 4.13 -11.21 0.17
CA PRO A 241 2.69 -11.47 0.23
C PRO A 241 2.36 -12.96 0.40
N GLU A 242 2.20 -13.43 1.64
CA GLU A 242 2.00 -14.86 1.93
C GLU A 242 0.52 -15.27 1.89
N PHE A 243 -0.40 -14.44 2.38
CA PHE A 243 -1.83 -14.78 2.39
C PHE A 243 -2.69 -13.72 1.71
N LEU A 244 -3.72 -14.17 1.00
CA LEU A 244 -4.79 -13.37 0.44
C LEU A 244 -6.07 -13.63 1.23
N VAL A 245 -6.62 -12.60 1.86
CA VAL A 245 -7.88 -12.69 2.61
C VAL A 245 -8.98 -11.97 1.84
N SER A 246 -10.04 -12.70 1.49
CA SER A 246 -11.22 -12.16 0.83
C SER A 246 -12.38 -12.10 1.81
N PHE A 247 -12.97 -10.92 1.97
CA PHE A 247 -13.94 -10.65 3.02
C PHE A 247 -14.93 -9.55 2.61
N ARG A 248 -16.10 -9.56 3.22
CA ARG A 248 -17.05 -8.45 3.19
C ARG A 248 -16.92 -7.69 4.50
N ALA A 249 -16.88 -6.37 4.44
CA ALA A 249 -16.95 -5.52 5.64
C ALA A 249 -18.05 -4.47 5.43
N LEU A 250 -19.19 -4.73 6.04
CA LEU A 250 -20.28 -3.75 6.12
C LEU A 250 -20.11 -2.94 7.41
N PRO A 251 -20.64 -1.71 7.49
CA PRO A 251 -20.87 -1.06 8.78
C PRO A 251 -21.71 -2.00 9.66
N SER A 252 -21.33 -2.18 10.91
CA SER A 252 -22.12 -3.01 11.83
C SER A 252 -23.44 -2.32 12.10
N ASN A 253 -24.48 -2.75 11.39
CA ASN A 253 -25.84 -2.54 11.82
C ASN A 253 -26.01 -3.38 13.08
N SER A 254 -25.93 -2.74 14.25
CA SER A 254 -26.37 -3.35 15.49
C SER A 254 -27.74 -3.99 15.26
N ARG A 255 -27.87 -5.27 15.64
CA ARG A 255 -29.06 -6.11 15.41
C ARG A 255 -30.23 -5.59 16.27
N GLY A 256 -30.80 -4.47 15.82
CA GLY A 256 -31.71 -3.62 16.60
C GLY A 256 -32.01 -2.26 15.96
N SER A 257 -31.33 -1.82 14.88
CA SER A 257 -31.78 -0.64 14.12
C SER A 257 -31.54 -0.72 12.61
N ARG A 258 -32.59 -1.14 11.88
CA ARG A 258 -33.02 -0.34 10.72
C ARG A 258 -33.60 0.96 11.31
N PRO A 259 -33.25 2.14 10.79
CA PRO A 259 -33.43 2.43 9.38
C PRO A 259 -32.12 2.66 8.63
N ASN A 260 -32.21 2.54 7.30
CA ASN A 260 -31.24 3.12 6.37
C ASN A 260 -30.78 4.49 6.87
N SER A 261 -29.47 4.68 7.02
CA SER A 261 -28.84 6.01 7.08
C SER A 261 -29.10 6.70 5.74
N ASN A 262 -30.31 7.23 5.60
CA ASN A 262 -30.94 7.66 4.36
C ASN A 262 -30.41 9.05 4.00
N ARG A 263 -29.07 9.10 3.78
CA ARG A 263 -28.32 10.23 3.24
C ARG A 263 -29.02 10.62 1.95
N MET A 264 -29.60 11.81 1.92
CA MET A 264 -30.31 12.29 0.74
C MET A 264 -29.38 12.26 -0.50
N PRO A 265 -29.85 11.75 -1.65
CA PRO A 265 -29.10 11.87 -2.89
C PRO A 265 -28.73 13.33 -3.17
N PHE A 266 -27.58 13.57 -3.81
CA PHE A 266 -27.15 14.92 -4.16
C PHE A 266 -28.22 15.72 -4.94
N PRO A 267 -28.96 15.15 -5.92
CA PRO A 267 -30.08 15.85 -6.56
C PRO A 267 -31.15 16.34 -5.56
N THR A 268 -31.47 15.54 -4.54
CA THR A 268 -32.41 15.92 -3.48
C THR A 268 -31.84 17.03 -2.59
N LEU A 269 -30.54 17.01 -2.28
CA LEU A 269 -29.87 18.09 -1.54
C LEU A 269 -29.91 19.40 -2.33
N ILE A 270 -29.58 19.36 -3.63
CA ILE A 270 -29.63 20.52 -4.54
C ILE A 270 -31.03 21.12 -4.59
N ASN A 271 -32.07 20.28 -4.73
CA ASN A 271 -33.47 20.71 -4.75
C ASN A 271 -33.99 21.26 -3.40
N VAL A 272 -33.24 21.09 -2.30
CA VAL A 272 -33.52 21.77 -1.03
C VAL A 272 -32.70 23.05 -0.89
N LEU A 273 -31.46 23.06 -1.39
CA LEU A 273 -30.59 24.25 -1.39
C LEU A 273 -31.12 25.40 -2.25
N THR A 274 -31.90 25.13 -3.30
CA THR A 274 -32.67 26.15 -4.06
C THR A 274 -33.57 27.04 -3.20
N LYS A 275 -33.91 26.62 -1.97
CA LYS A 275 -34.76 27.37 -1.04
C LYS A 275 -33.97 28.23 -0.05
N TYR A 276 -32.65 28.19 -0.10
CA TYR A 276 -31.76 28.80 0.90
C TYR A 276 -30.52 29.49 0.31
N LEU A 277 -30.19 29.24 -0.95
CA LEU A 277 -29.05 29.82 -1.67
C LEU A 277 -29.53 30.56 -2.93
N PRO A 278 -28.84 31.63 -3.36
CA PRO A 278 -29.12 32.30 -4.62
C PRO A 278 -28.80 31.41 -5.84
N CYS A 279 -29.39 31.74 -7.00
CA CYS A 279 -29.41 30.88 -8.18
C CYS A 279 -28.02 30.55 -8.75
N ASP A 280 -27.10 31.51 -8.70
CA ASP A 280 -25.69 31.39 -9.08
C ASP A 280 -24.96 30.32 -8.24
N ALA A 281 -25.09 30.38 -6.92
CA ALA A 281 -24.51 29.41 -5.99
C ALA A 281 -25.09 28.00 -6.20
N VAL A 282 -26.39 27.89 -6.50
CA VAL A 282 -27.04 26.60 -6.80
C VAL A 282 -26.56 26.03 -8.14
N GLU A 283 -26.37 26.87 -9.16
CA GLU A 283 -25.92 26.41 -10.48
C GLU A 283 -24.45 25.96 -10.45
N LEU A 284 -23.57 26.65 -9.71
CA LEU A 284 -22.22 26.16 -9.42
C LEU A 284 -22.21 24.77 -8.76
N ILE A 285 -23.12 24.54 -7.81
CA ILE A 285 -23.29 23.21 -7.20
C ILE A 285 -23.78 22.16 -8.21
N ARG A 286 -24.68 22.52 -9.15
CA ARG A 286 -25.13 21.63 -10.23
C ARG A 286 -24.01 21.29 -11.20
N ILE A 287 -23.17 22.26 -11.57
CA ILE A 287 -21.99 22.06 -12.42
C ILE A 287 -21.05 21.05 -11.76
N HIS A 288 -20.68 21.24 -10.49
CA HIS A 288 -19.83 20.28 -9.77
C HIS A 288 -20.46 18.89 -9.64
N HIS A 289 -21.78 18.80 -9.44
CA HIS A 289 -22.48 17.51 -9.45
C HIS A 289 -22.47 16.84 -10.84
N SER A 290 -22.51 17.63 -11.93
CA SER A 290 -22.34 17.17 -13.30
C SER A 290 -20.92 16.64 -13.54
N ASP A 291 -19.90 17.38 -13.11
CA ASP A 291 -18.49 16.96 -13.19
C ASP A 291 -18.24 15.64 -12.44
N PHE A 292 -18.84 15.48 -11.25
CA PHE A 292 -18.78 14.22 -10.49
C PHE A 292 -19.44 13.06 -11.26
N ARG A 293 -20.62 13.26 -11.87
CA ARG A 293 -21.26 12.23 -12.70
C ARG A 293 -20.46 11.90 -13.97
N LYS A 294 -19.67 12.85 -14.48
CA LYS A 294 -18.71 12.68 -15.59
C LYS A 294 -17.32 12.20 -15.13
N GLN A 295 -17.18 11.77 -13.87
CA GLN A 295 -15.93 11.29 -13.25
C GLN A 295 -14.75 12.29 -13.27
N LYS A 296 -15.00 13.58 -13.54
CA LYS A 296 -13.95 14.62 -13.58
C LYS A 296 -13.47 15.06 -12.20
N ILE A 297 -14.28 14.85 -11.16
CA ILE A 297 -13.93 15.12 -9.77
C ILE A 297 -14.34 13.96 -8.87
N THR A 298 -13.60 13.74 -7.79
CA THR A 298 -13.90 12.70 -6.80
C THR A 298 -15.10 13.08 -5.93
N ARG A 299 -15.69 12.09 -5.25
CA ARG A 299 -16.77 12.32 -4.29
C ARG A 299 -16.37 13.24 -3.13
N SER A 300 -15.12 13.15 -2.65
CA SER A 300 -14.61 14.04 -1.60
C SER A 300 -14.47 15.48 -2.08
N GLU A 301 -14.02 15.68 -3.33
CA GLU A 301 -13.90 17.00 -3.95
C GLU A 301 -15.26 17.66 -4.18
N LEU A 302 -16.27 16.91 -4.67
CA LEU A 302 -17.66 17.39 -4.74
C LEU A 302 -18.16 17.84 -3.36
N VAL A 303 -17.97 17.01 -2.33
CA VAL A 303 -18.39 17.35 -0.96
C VAL A 303 -17.68 18.61 -0.45
N ARG A 304 -16.37 18.76 -0.70
CA ARG A 304 -15.58 19.93 -0.30
C ARG A 304 -16.11 21.22 -0.93
N ARG A 305 -16.36 21.21 -2.26
CA ARG A 305 -16.92 22.36 -2.98
C ARG A 305 -18.33 22.72 -2.50
N VAL A 306 -19.20 21.72 -2.29
CA VAL A 306 -20.57 21.96 -1.78
C VAL A 306 -20.56 22.54 -0.36
N ARG A 307 -19.65 22.10 0.53
CA ARG A 307 -19.48 22.72 1.86
C ARG A 307 -19.00 24.15 1.78
N HIS A 308 -18.08 24.45 0.87
CA HIS A 308 -17.55 25.80 0.67
C HIS A 308 -18.63 26.77 0.17
N ILE A 309 -19.47 26.35 -0.80
CA ILE A 309 -20.54 27.18 -1.36
C ILE A 309 -21.74 27.32 -0.40
N ALA A 310 -22.20 26.22 0.21
CA ALA A 310 -23.41 26.21 1.03
C ALA A 310 -23.18 26.54 2.52
N GLY A 311 -21.96 26.33 3.02
CA GLY A 311 -21.60 26.43 4.43
C GLY A 311 -22.10 25.26 5.29
N ASP A 312 -21.22 24.71 6.14
CA ASP A 312 -21.55 23.57 6.99
C ASP A 312 -22.73 23.84 7.96
N LYS A 313 -22.87 25.07 8.47
CA LYS A 313 -24.00 25.46 9.33
C LYS A 313 -25.35 25.25 8.65
N LEU A 314 -25.47 25.61 7.36
CA LEU A 314 -26.70 25.42 6.58
C LEU A 314 -26.93 23.96 6.23
N LEU A 315 -25.89 23.24 5.80
CA LEU A 315 -25.97 21.81 5.47
C LEU A 315 -26.41 20.99 6.69
N ILE A 316 -25.86 21.25 7.88
CA ILE A 316 -26.29 20.62 9.13
C ILE A 316 -27.76 20.93 9.45
N LYS A 317 -28.20 22.18 9.27
CA LYS A 317 -29.61 22.60 9.48
C LYS A 317 -30.56 21.86 8.53
N ILE A 318 -30.22 21.74 7.25
CA ILE A 318 -30.99 21.00 6.24
C ILE A 318 -31.04 19.51 6.58
N MET A 319 -29.89 18.89 6.88
CA MET A 319 -29.82 17.47 7.23
C MET A 319 -30.63 17.14 8.50
N LYS A 320 -30.59 18.00 9.53
CA LYS A 320 -31.43 17.87 10.74
C LYS A 320 -32.92 18.03 10.42
N SER A 321 -33.28 19.00 9.58
CA SER A 321 -34.67 19.25 9.15
C SER A 321 -35.27 18.06 8.38
N CYS A 322 -34.51 17.50 7.44
CA CYS A 322 -34.95 16.35 6.64
C CYS A 322 -35.03 15.03 7.44
N LYS A 323 -34.20 14.86 8.48
CA LYS A 323 -34.40 13.79 9.48
C LYS A 323 -35.75 13.95 10.20
N ARG A 324 -36.03 15.13 10.76
CA ARG A 324 -37.30 15.45 11.44
C ARG A 324 -38.54 15.27 10.56
N LYS A 325 -38.47 15.63 9.27
CA LYS A 325 -39.58 15.40 8.34
C LYS A 325 -39.85 13.93 8.07
N LYS A 326 -38.81 13.08 7.94
CA LYS A 326 -39.01 11.62 7.80
C LYS A 326 -39.61 11.00 9.06
N SER A 327 -39.21 11.44 10.26
CA SER A 327 -39.84 11.00 11.52
C SER A 327 -41.34 11.35 11.60
N LYS A 328 -41.75 12.53 11.13
CA LYS A 328 -43.18 12.90 11.06
C LYS A 328 -43.96 12.11 10.01
N VAL A 329 -43.35 11.71 8.89
CA VAL A 329 -44.02 10.87 7.88
C VAL A 329 -44.32 9.48 8.44
N CYS A 330 -43.40 8.88 9.20
CA CYS A 330 -43.65 7.59 9.87
C CYS A 330 -44.70 7.71 11.00
N LEU A 331 -44.72 8.81 11.75
CA LEU A 331 -45.75 9.01 12.80
C LEU A 331 -47.15 9.31 12.24
N ASN A 332 -47.25 9.79 10.99
CA ASN A 332 -48.54 10.07 10.34
C ASN A 332 -49.04 8.93 9.44
N SER A 333 -48.25 7.88 9.19
CA SER A 333 -48.71 6.68 8.48
C SER A 333 -49.47 5.69 9.39
N ASP A 334 -49.24 5.77 10.70
CA ASP A 334 -49.73 4.78 11.67
C ASP A 334 -51.05 5.20 12.36
N MET A 335 -51.75 6.18 11.78
CA MET A 335 -53.04 6.72 12.25
C MET A 335 -54.08 6.88 11.12
N LYS A 336 -54.11 5.90 10.21
CA LYS A 336 -55.24 5.61 9.31
C LYS A 336 -55.33 4.12 8.99
N LEU A 337 -55.74 3.33 9.97
CA LEU A 337 -56.47 2.08 9.71
C LEU A 337 -57.44 1.83 10.87
N ILE A 338 -58.71 1.64 10.51
CA ILE A 338 -59.91 1.60 11.37
C ILE A 338 -60.28 3.01 11.89
#